data_AF-A0A6H9RLH3-F1
#
_entry.id   AF-A0A6H9RLH3-F1
#
_cell.length_a   1.000
_cell.length_b   1.000
_cell.length_c   1.000
_cell.angle_alpha   90.00
_cell.angle_beta   90.00
_cell.angle_gamma   90.00
#
_symmetry.space_group_name_H-M   'P 1'
#
loop_
_entity.id
_entity.type
_entity.pdbx_description
1 polymer ?
#
loop_
_entity_poly.entity_id
_entity_poly.type
_entity_poly.pdbx_seq_one_letter_code
_entity_poly.pdbx_strand_id
1 'polypeptide(L)'
;PENMKKLARCGVAMLDNGPEILPIALNYLGLGHHSKDKADYEKAQALLLKVRPYVNYFHNSKYTSDLATGDVCLVVGFSGDVMQAAARANEAGNGQQIAYAIPKEGSPMWFDMVAMPADSPNEAAGYAFLNYLLDPNVMADISNHV
;
A
#
# COMPACT_ATOMS: atom_id res chain seq x y z
N PRO A 1 -13.28 13.49 -8.02
CA PRO A 1 -13.51 14.38 -6.84
C PRO A 1 -14.87 14.14 -6.17
N GLU A 2 -15.94 13.90 -6.93
CA GLU A 2 -17.29 13.69 -6.36
C GLU A 2 -17.38 12.52 -5.37
N ASN A 3 -16.78 11.37 -5.70
CA ASN A 3 -16.76 10.21 -4.80
C ASN A 3 -15.88 10.45 -3.57
N MET A 4 -14.68 11.00 -3.75
CA MET A 4 -13.77 11.35 -2.66
C MET A 4 -14.43 12.32 -1.66
N LYS A 5 -15.18 13.31 -2.13
CA LYS A 5 -15.93 14.23 -1.27
C LYS A 5 -16.95 13.51 -0.37
N LYS A 6 -17.63 12.48 -0.91
CA LYS A 6 -18.56 11.66 -0.13
C LYS A 6 -17.84 10.79 0.91
N LEU A 7 -16.65 10.28 0.57
CA LEU A 7 -15.86 9.41 1.45
C LEU A 7 -15.09 10.17 2.52
N ALA A 8 -14.75 11.44 2.29
CA ALA A 8 -14.05 12.28 3.27
C ALA A 8 -14.74 12.33 4.65
N ARG A 9 -16.07 12.11 4.69
CA ARG A 9 -16.87 12.07 5.93
C ARG A 9 -16.53 10.90 6.86
N CYS A 10 -15.94 9.83 6.34
CA CYS A 10 -15.60 8.62 7.10
C CYS A 10 -14.09 8.34 7.11
N GLY A 11 -13.27 9.30 6.65
CA GLY A 11 -11.81 9.19 6.67
C GLY A 11 -11.25 8.51 5.42
N VAL A 12 -10.30 9.18 4.76
CA VAL A 12 -9.55 8.65 3.63
C VAL A 12 -8.05 8.80 3.88
N ALA A 13 -7.34 7.69 3.77
CA ALA A 13 -5.88 7.62 3.87
C ALA A 13 -5.25 7.30 2.50
N MET A 14 -3.98 7.68 2.34
CA MET A 14 -3.18 7.35 1.16
C MET A 14 -1.75 7.06 1.58
N LEU A 15 -1.05 6.18 0.86
CA LEU A 15 0.39 5.97 1.08
C LEU A 15 1.15 7.30 0.92
N ASP A 16 2.14 7.51 1.79
CA ASP A 16 3.14 8.55 1.64
C ASP A 16 4.30 8.02 0.78
N ASN A 17 3.97 7.73 -0.48
CA ASN A 17 4.89 7.14 -1.43
C ASN A 17 4.61 7.66 -2.85
N GLY A 18 5.30 8.75 -3.23
CA GLY A 18 5.18 9.35 -4.56
C GLY A 18 5.44 8.35 -5.70
N PRO A 19 6.51 7.54 -5.64
CA PRO A 19 6.76 6.46 -6.59
C PRO A 19 5.63 5.44 -6.78
N GLU A 20 4.71 5.27 -5.82
CA GLU A 20 3.52 4.40 -5.99
C GLU A 20 2.30 5.21 -6.47
N ILE A 21 2.06 6.36 -5.86
CA ILE A 21 0.84 7.14 -6.10
C ILE A 21 0.83 7.82 -7.48
N LEU A 22 1.99 8.30 -7.97
CA LEU A 22 2.08 8.96 -9.26
C LEU A 22 1.81 7.99 -10.43
N PRO A 23 2.42 6.79 -10.50
CA PRO A 23 2.08 5.79 -11.50
C PRO A 23 0.61 5.38 -11.50
N ILE A 24 -0.02 5.26 -10.31
CA ILE A 24 -1.47 5.00 -10.20
C ILE A 24 -2.28 6.12 -10.87
N ALA A 25 -1.95 7.38 -10.59
CA ALA A 25 -2.61 8.52 -11.19
C ALA A 25 -2.40 8.60 -12.71
N LEU A 26 -1.19 8.29 -13.18
CA LEU A 26 -0.88 8.20 -14.61
C LEU A 26 -1.70 7.11 -15.30
N ASN A 27 -1.72 5.90 -14.74
CA ASN A 27 -2.50 4.79 -15.27
C ASN A 27 -3.99 5.12 -15.34
N TYR A 28 -4.54 5.75 -14.29
CA TYR A 28 -5.93 6.19 -14.26
C TYR A 28 -6.27 7.22 -15.35
N LEU A 29 -5.31 8.07 -15.73
CA LEU A 29 -5.45 9.02 -16.84
C LEU A 29 -5.25 8.38 -18.23
N GLY A 30 -5.00 7.07 -18.30
CA GLY A 30 -4.68 6.37 -19.54
C GLY A 30 -3.28 6.66 -20.08
N LEU A 31 -2.38 7.17 -19.23
CA LEU A 31 -0.99 7.49 -19.58
C LEU A 31 -0.08 6.33 -19.19
N GLY A 32 1.15 6.32 -19.72
CA GLY A 32 2.17 5.36 -19.31
C GLY A 32 2.50 5.51 -17.83
N HIS A 33 2.32 4.45 -17.04
CA HIS A 33 2.59 4.45 -15.59
C HIS A 33 4.08 4.70 -15.24
N HIS A 34 4.99 4.47 -16.20
CA HIS A 34 6.40 4.87 -16.15
C HIS A 34 6.75 5.91 -17.23
N SER A 35 5.89 6.91 -17.44
CA SER A 35 6.15 8.01 -18.37
C SER A 35 7.48 8.69 -18.03
N LYS A 36 8.19 9.17 -19.05
CA LYS A 36 9.39 10.01 -18.91
C LYS A 36 9.10 11.47 -19.24
N ASP A 37 7.87 11.77 -19.63
CA ASP A 37 7.44 13.10 -20.06
C ASP A 37 6.99 13.93 -18.85
N LYS A 38 7.66 15.05 -18.61
CA LYS A 38 7.31 15.97 -17.51
C LYS A 38 5.85 16.41 -17.56
N ALA A 39 5.31 16.65 -18.76
CA ALA A 39 3.94 17.11 -18.95
C ALA A 39 2.89 16.08 -18.45
N ASP A 40 3.20 14.79 -18.44
CA ASP A 40 2.30 13.77 -17.90
C ASP A 40 2.22 13.84 -16.38
N TYR A 41 3.34 14.11 -15.71
CA TYR A 41 3.37 14.31 -14.27
C TYR A 41 2.64 15.58 -13.83
N GLU A 42 2.64 16.63 -14.65
CA GLU A 42 1.82 17.82 -14.40
C GLU A 42 0.32 17.49 -14.44
N LYS A 43 -0.11 16.62 -15.36
CA LYS A 43 -1.51 16.11 -15.40
C LYS A 43 -1.83 15.25 -14.17
N ALA A 44 -0.93 14.34 -13.79
CA ALA A 44 -1.10 13.50 -12.61
C ALA A 44 -1.18 14.34 -11.32
N GLN A 45 -0.31 15.34 -11.16
CA GLN A 45 -0.35 16.30 -10.06
C GLN A 45 -1.68 17.06 -10.04
N ALA A 46 -2.14 17.58 -11.18
CA ALA A 46 -3.42 18.28 -11.27
C ALA A 46 -4.61 17.39 -10.87
N LEU A 47 -4.58 16.10 -11.21
CA LEU A 47 -5.57 15.11 -10.76
C LEU A 47 -5.50 14.92 -9.24
N LEU A 48 -4.32 14.65 -8.69
CA LEU A 48 -4.12 14.39 -7.27
C LEU A 48 -4.51 15.61 -6.41
N LEU A 49 -4.21 16.83 -6.86
CA LEU A 49 -4.62 18.06 -6.18
C LEU A 49 -6.15 18.23 -6.13
N LYS A 50 -6.91 17.72 -7.10
CA LYS A 50 -8.39 17.73 -7.05
C LYS A 50 -8.95 16.83 -5.96
N VAL A 51 -8.21 15.81 -5.54
CA VAL A 51 -8.65 14.88 -4.48
C VAL A 51 -7.99 15.15 -3.13
N ARG A 52 -6.86 15.86 -3.11
CA ARG A 52 -6.08 16.20 -1.91
C ARG A 52 -6.90 16.80 -0.76
N PRO A 53 -7.89 17.70 -0.97
CA PRO A 53 -8.69 18.24 0.14
C PRO A 53 -9.55 17.20 0.88
N TYR A 54 -9.72 16.01 0.29
CA TYR A 54 -10.54 14.93 0.83
C TYR A 54 -9.72 13.81 1.47
N VAL A 55 -8.38 13.93 1.45
CA VAL A 55 -7.45 12.98 2.08
C VAL A 55 -7.09 13.51 3.46
N ASN A 56 -7.36 12.70 4.49
CA ASN A 56 -7.09 13.06 5.88
C ASN A 56 -5.59 13.10 6.16
N TYR A 57 -4.84 12.10 5.68
CA TYR A 57 -3.40 12.03 5.85
C TYR A 57 -2.72 11.17 4.78
N PHE A 58 -1.39 11.34 4.69
CA PHE A 58 -0.48 10.50 3.92
C PHE A 58 0.42 9.78 4.93
N HIS A 59 0.41 8.45 4.94
CA HIS A 59 1.23 7.65 5.86
C HIS A 59 1.35 6.20 5.38
N ASN A 60 2.50 5.55 5.61
CA ASN A 60 2.79 4.21 5.05
C ASN A 60 2.33 3.01 5.90
N SER A 61 2.01 3.18 7.19
CA SER A 61 1.53 2.06 8.04
C SER A 61 0.37 2.36 8.99
N LYS A 62 0.17 3.63 9.40
CA LYS A 62 -0.91 4.03 10.34
C LYS A 62 -2.30 3.55 9.92
N TYR A 63 -2.57 3.50 8.61
CA TYR A 63 -3.88 3.14 8.08
C TYR A 63 -4.30 1.71 8.43
N THR A 64 -3.37 0.79 8.71
CA THR A 64 -3.69 -0.59 9.10
C THR A 64 -4.53 -0.61 10.38
N SER A 65 -4.09 0.14 11.40
CA SER A 65 -4.81 0.25 12.66
C SER A 65 -6.10 1.06 12.50
N ASP A 66 -6.04 2.18 11.77
CA ASP A 66 -7.21 3.05 11.58
C ASP A 66 -8.32 2.36 10.78
N LEU A 67 -7.98 1.48 9.83
CA LEU A 67 -8.96 0.61 9.15
C LEU A 67 -9.57 -0.36 10.15
N ALA A 68 -8.72 -1.05 10.94
CA ALA A 68 -9.17 -2.05 11.91
C ALA A 68 -10.12 -1.48 12.97
N THR A 69 -9.94 -0.21 13.36
CA THR A 69 -10.82 0.50 14.32
C THR A 69 -12.00 1.21 13.67
N GLY A 70 -11.97 1.44 12.35
CA GLY A 70 -12.99 2.18 11.61
C GLY A 70 -12.80 3.70 11.60
N ASP A 71 -11.61 4.20 11.98
CA ASP A 71 -11.24 5.62 11.93
C ASP A 71 -11.07 6.14 10.49
N VAL A 72 -10.77 5.24 9.54
CA VAL A 72 -10.81 5.51 8.10
C VAL A 72 -11.64 4.46 7.37
N CYS A 73 -12.35 4.86 6.32
CA CYS A 73 -13.22 3.98 5.53
C CYS A 73 -12.66 3.68 4.13
N LEU A 74 -11.63 4.39 3.68
CA LEU A 74 -10.94 4.13 2.41
C LEU A 74 -9.44 4.36 2.58
N VAL A 75 -8.65 3.45 2.02
CA VAL A 75 -7.21 3.64 1.85
C VAL A 75 -6.77 3.24 0.45
N VAL A 76 -5.80 3.95 -0.11
CA VAL A 76 -4.88 3.40 -1.12
C VAL A 76 -3.69 2.87 -0.34
N GLY A 77 -3.54 1.55 -0.25
CA GLY A 77 -2.57 0.87 0.62
C GLY A 77 -2.17 -0.50 0.09
N PHE A 78 -1.22 -1.14 0.77
CA PHE A 78 -0.70 -2.45 0.39
C PHE A 78 -1.68 -3.58 0.73
N SER A 79 -1.72 -4.62 -0.10
CA SER A 79 -2.67 -5.73 0.06
C SER A 79 -2.53 -6.44 1.40
N GLY A 80 -1.31 -6.80 1.79
CA GLY A 80 -1.03 -7.49 3.06
C GLY A 80 -1.46 -6.67 4.28
N ASP A 81 -1.18 -5.36 4.27
CA ASP A 81 -1.57 -4.47 5.37
C ASP A 81 -3.10 -4.39 5.53
N VAL A 82 -3.86 -4.37 4.42
CA VAL A 82 -5.32 -4.38 4.47
C VAL A 82 -5.86 -5.72 4.96
N MET A 83 -5.21 -6.84 4.60
CA MET A 83 -5.55 -8.17 5.11
C MET A 83 -5.30 -8.29 6.62
N GLN A 84 -4.16 -7.79 7.10
CA GLN A 84 -3.89 -7.70 8.54
C GLN A 84 -4.90 -6.81 9.28
N ALA A 85 -5.31 -5.68 8.69
CA ALA A 85 -6.35 -4.83 9.28
C ALA A 85 -7.68 -5.59 9.43
N ALA A 86 -8.08 -6.36 8.41
CA ALA A 86 -9.26 -7.21 8.45
C ALA A 86 -9.16 -8.31 9.52
N ALA A 87 -8.01 -8.99 9.61
CA ALA A 87 -7.76 -9.99 10.64
C ALA A 87 -7.88 -9.39 12.05
N ARG A 88 -7.23 -8.24 12.30
CA ARG A 88 -7.30 -7.53 13.59
C ARG A 88 -8.71 -7.08 13.95
N ALA A 89 -9.49 -6.58 12.98
CA ALA A 89 -10.89 -6.22 13.20
C ALA A 89 -11.74 -7.43 13.61
N ASN A 90 -11.53 -8.57 12.93
CA ASN A 90 -12.23 -9.83 13.24
C ASN A 90 -11.86 -10.35 14.64
N GLU A 91 -10.57 -10.35 14.98
CA GLU A 91 -10.06 -10.74 16.30
C GLU A 91 -10.60 -9.85 17.42
N ALA A 92 -10.70 -8.54 17.17
CA ALA A 92 -11.26 -7.59 18.12
C ALA A 92 -12.78 -7.71 18.28
N GLY A 93 -13.48 -8.43 17.39
CA GLY A 93 -14.94 -8.60 17.43
C GLY A 93 -15.70 -7.27 17.33
N ASN A 94 -15.10 -6.25 16.70
CA ASN A 94 -15.62 -4.88 16.72
C ASN A 94 -16.64 -4.59 15.59
N GLY A 95 -16.94 -5.59 14.76
CA GLY A 95 -17.92 -5.51 13.69
C GLY A 95 -17.46 -4.79 12.41
N GLN A 96 -16.21 -4.31 12.36
CA GLN A 96 -15.67 -3.71 11.14
C GLN A 96 -15.51 -4.75 10.04
N GLN A 97 -15.97 -4.41 8.84
CA GLN A 97 -15.90 -5.26 7.65
C GLN A 97 -14.95 -4.63 6.66
N ILE A 98 -13.75 -5.19 6.55
CA ILE A 98 -12.67 -4.65 5.73
C ILE A 98 -12.47 -5.57 4.54
N ALA A 99 -12.43 -4.97 3.35
CA ALA A 99 -12.20 -5.67 2.10
C ALA A 99 -11.08 -4.99 1.31
N TYR A 100 -10.35 -5.80 0.55
CA TYR A 100 -9.35 -5.33 -0.40
C TYR A 100 -9.85 -5.55 -1.83
N ALA A 101 -9.57 -4.60 -2.73
CA ALA A 101 -9.93 -4.69 -4.13
C ALA A 101 -8.77 -4.26 -5.01
N ILE A 102 -8.45 -5.09 -6.01
CA ILE A 102 -7.61 -4.68 -7.14
C ILE A 102 -8.53 -3.96 -8.14
N PRO A 103 -8.31 -2.66 -8.44
CA PRO A 103 -9.13 -1.94 -9.40
C PRO A 103 -9.10 -2.58 -10.79
N LYS A 104 -10.20 -2.48 -11.54
CA LYS A 104 -10.32 -3.05 -12.89
C LYS A 104 -9.36 -2.40 -13.91
N GLU A 105 -8.90 -1.19 -13.62
CA GLU A 105 -7.91 -0.44 -14.38
C GLU A 105 -6.49 -1.02 -14.20
N GLY A 106 -6.31 -1.97 -13.28
CA GLY A 106 -5.03 -2.50 -12.86
C GLY A 106 -4.45 -1.77 -11.64
N SER A 107 -3.41 -2.36 -11.06
CA SER A 107 -2.67 -1.80 -9.93
C SER A 107 -1.17 -2.10 -10.07
N PRO A 108 -0.30 -1.39 -9.36
CA PRO A 108 1.09 -1.78 -9.21
C PRO A 108 1.21 -3.22 -8.69
N MET A 109 2.19 -3.94 -9.24
CA MET A 109 2.66 -5.23 -8.72
C MET A 109 4.13 -5.03 -8.34
N TRP A 110 4.49 -5.45 -7.14
CA TRP A 110 5.80 -5.22 -6.56
C TRP A 110 6.32 -6.49 -5.88
N PHE A 111 7.64 -6.54 -5.70
CA PHE A 111 8.34 -7.64 -5.09
C PHE A 111 9.38 -7.07 -4.14
N ASP A 112 9.24 -7.35 -2.84
CA ASP A 112 10.27 -7.05 -1.87
C ASP A 112 11.40 -8.07 -1.98
N MET A 113 12.63 -7.59 -1.96
CA MET A 113 13.83 -8.41 -2.13
C MET A 113 14.71 -8.30 -0.90
N VAL A 114 15.19 -9.44 -0.41
CA VAL A 114 16.22 -9.49 0.63
C VAL A 114 17.59 -9.47 -0.04
N ALA A 115 18.42 -8.49 0.28
CA ALA A 115 19.77 -8.34 -0.26
C ALA A 115 20.79 -8.12 0.86
N MET A 116 22.03 -8.58 0.64
CA MET A 116 23.16 -8.32 1.54
C MET A 116 23.91 -7.06 1.06
N PRO A 117 24.08 -6.03 1.91
CA PRO A 117 24.93 -4.89 1.58
C PRO A 117 26.37 -5.30 1.30
N ALA A 118 27.04 -4.58 0.40
CA ALA A 118 28.42 -4.90 -0.02
C ALA A 118 29.46 -4.75 1.11
N ASP A 119 29.13 -4.00 2.17
CA ASP A 119 29.95 -3.75 3.35
C ASP A 119 29.45 -4.52 4.59
N SER A 120 28.67 -5.59 4.39
CA SER A 120 28.16 -6.42 5.48
C SER A 120 29.29 -6.94 6.37
N PRO A 121 29.28 -6.64 7.68
CA PRO A 121 30.36 -7.05 8.58
C PRO A 121 30.33 -8.56 8.90
N ASN A 122 29.27 -9.27 8.49
CA ASN A 122 29.09 -10.69 8.74
C ASN A 122 28.33 -11.38 7.61
N GLU A 123 29.02 -11.65 6.51
CA GLU A 123 28.46 -12.33 5.33
C GLU A 123 27.93 -13.73 5.66
N ALA A 124 28.62 -14.48 6.53
CA ALA A 124 28.21 -15.83 6.90
C ALA A 124 26.82 -15.84 7.56
N ALA A 125 26.55 -14.91 8.48
CA ALA A 125 25.24 -14.76 9.09
C ALA A 125 24.18 -14.31 8.08
N GLY A 126 24.53 -13.40 7.16
CA GLY A 126 23.61 -12.96 6.12
C GLY A 126 23.20 -14.10 5.17
N TYR A 127 24.14 -14.94 4.73
CA TYR A 127 23.81 -16.13 3.94
C TYR A 127 23.01 -17.17 4.73
N ALA A 128 23.32 -17.36 6.02
CA ALA A 128 22.53 -18.25 6.87
C ALA A 128 21.08 -17.77 7.00
N PHE A 129 20.86 -16.46 7.16
CA PHE A 129 19.51 -15.88 7.21
C PHE A 129 18.77 -15.99 5.87
N LEU A 130 19.43 -15.66 4.76
CA LEU A 130 18.85 -15.83 3.42
C LEU A 130 18.43 -17.30 3.18
N ASN A 131 19.30 -18.25 3.54
CA ASN A 131 18.99 -19.67 3.40
C ASN A 131 17.83 -20.11 4.32
N TYR A 132 17.75 -19.56 5.54
CA TYR A 132 16.64 -19.82 6.45
C TYR A 132 15.30 -19.31 5.90
N LEU A 133 15.27 -18.10 5.33
CA LEU A 133 14.06 -17.58 4.68
C LEU A 133 13.63 -18.42 3.47
N LEU A 134 14.57 -19.08 2.78
CA LEU A 134 14.25 -19.95 1.64
C LEU A 134 13.71 -21.33 2.06
N ASP A 135 13.70 -21.67 3.35
CA ASP A 135 13.02 -22.87 3.82
C ASP A 135 11.50 -22.74 3.60
N PRO A 136 10.84 -23.72 2.94
CA PRO A 136 9.42 -23.62 2.61
C PRO A 136 8.51 -23.44 3.81
N ASN A 137 8.82 -24.05 4.95
CA ASN A 137 7.98 -23.92 6.15
C ASN A 137 8.13 -22.53 6.75
N VAL A 138 9.35 -22.01 6.78
CA VAL A 138 9.63 -20.65 7.27
C VAL A 138 8.88 -19.61 6.43
N MET A 139 8.98 -19.68 5.11
CA MET A 139 8.30 -18.70 4.24
C MET A 139 6.78 -18.86 4.23
N ALA A 140 6.27 -20.10 4.38
CA ALA A 140 4.84 -20.35 4.55
C ALA A 140 4.30 -19.76 5.86
N ASP A 141 5.01 -19.94 6.97
CA ASP A 141 4.63 -19.39 8.27
C ASP A 141 4.61 -17.85 8.24
N ILE A 142 5.60 -17.22 7.62
CA ILE A 142 5.62 -15.77 7.40
C ILE A 142 4.39 -15.34 6.60
N SER A 143 4.09 -16.02 5.49
CA SER A 143 2.99 -15.65 4.58
C SER A 143 1.60 -15.85 5.21
N ASN A 144 1.42 -16.87 6.05
CA ASN A 144 0.15 -17.16 6.73
C ASN A 144 -0.17 -16.17 7.86
N HIS A 145 0.81 -15.40 8.32
CA HIS A 145 0.63 -14.37 9.34
C HIS A 145 0.24 -13.00 8.74
N VAL A 146 0.21 -12.88 7.41
CA VAL A 146 -0.14 -11.66 6.66
C VAL A 146 -1.61 -11.68 6.25
#